data_AF-A0A1K0FAT4-F1
#
_entry.id   AF-A0A1K0FAT4-F1
#
_cell.length_a   1.000
_cell.length_b   1.000
_cell.length_c   1.000
_cell.angle_alpha   90.00
_cell.angle_beta   90.00
_cell.angle_gamma   90.00
#
_symmetry.space_group_name_H-M   'P 1'
#
loop_
_entity.id
_entity.type
_entity.pdbx_description
1 polymer ?
#
loop_
_entity_poly.entity_id
_entity_poly.type
_entity_poly.pdbx_seq_one_letter_code
_entity_poly.pdbx_strand_id
1 'polypeptide(L)' 'MGHEYAGIVEEVGSAVTTVPPGQFVVGSFFASDNTCEICRAGYQTHCVQRQSAAPDGAQAERVRIARR' A
#
# COMPACT_ATOMS: atom_id res chain seq x y z
N MET A 1 0.22 -15.50 -0.41
CA MET A 1 -0.61 -15.55 0.82
C MET A 1 -0.17 -14.44 1.76
N GLY A 2 -1.04 -14.03 2.68
CA GLY A 2 -0.77 -12.95 3.63
C GLY A 2 -1.10 -11.57 3.07
N HIS A 3 -1.88 -10.80 3.81
CA HIS A 3 -2.29 -9.44 3.48
C HIS A 3 -2.20 -8.49 4.69
N GLU A 4 -1.80 -9.03 5.85
CA GLU A 4 -1.46 -8.29 7.06
C GLU A 4 0.05 -8.26 7.16
N TYR A 5 0.64 -7.07 7.15
CA TYR A 5 2.08 -6.91 7.13
C TYR A 5 2.53 -5.59 7.76
N ALA A 6 3.69 -5.66 8.38
CA ALA A 6 4.46 -4.53 8.85
C ALA A 6 5.94 -4.83 8.62
N GLY A 7 6.76 -3.80 8.45
CA GLY A 7 8.17 -3.99 8.15
C GLY A 7 8.91 -2.68 7.92
N ILE A 8 10.17 -2.80 7.51
CA ILE A 8 11.02 -1.66 7.16
C ILE A 8 10.95 -1.43 5.65
N VAL A 9 10.75 -0.18 5.24
CA VAL A 9 10.82 0.21 3.83
C VAL A 9 12.27 0.09 3.35
N GLU A 10 12.52 -0.79 2.40
CA GLU A 10 13.87 -0.98 1.85
C GLU A 10 14.16 -0.04 0.67
N GLU A 11 13.19 0.13 -0.23
CA GLU A 11 13.33 0.94 -1.44
C GLU A 11 12.01 1.66 -1.75
N VAL A 12 12.10 2.85 -2.33
CA VAL A 12 10.94 3.58 -2.86
C VAL A 12 11.20 4.06 -4.28
N GLY A 13 10.15 4.12 -5.10
CA GLY A 13 10.25 4.71 -6.44
C GLY A 13 10.51 6.21 -6.38
N SER A 14 11.13 6.76 -7.43
CA SER A 14 11.58 8.18 -7.49
C SER A 14 10.49 9.23 -7.24
N ALA A 15 9.23 8.88 -7.46
CA ALA A 15 8.08 9.76 -7.23
C ALA A 15 7.48 9.65 -5.81
N VAL A 16 8.06 8.87 -4.90
CA VAL A 16 7.63 8.76 -3.49
C VAL A 16 8.42 9.77 -2.66
N THR A 17 7.72 10.70 -2.00
CA THR A 17 8.35 11.78 -1.23
C THR A 17 7.95 11.80 0.25
N THR A 18 6.98 10.98 0.64
CA THR A 18 6.37 10.99 1.99
C THR A 18 6.85 9.88 2.90
N VAL A 19 7.49 8.85 2.34
CA VAL A 19 7.99 7.66 3.06
C VAL A 19 9.43 7.40 2.62
N PRO A 20 10.42 7.50 3.51
CA PRO A 20 11.82 7.21 3.18
C PRO A 20 12.18 5.73 3.42
N PRO A 21 13.24 5.22 2.76
CA PRO A 21 13.89 3.98 3.17
C PRO A 21 14.32 4.00 4.65
N GLY A 22 14.24 2.85 5.31
CA GLY A 22 14.51 2.68 6.75
C GLY A 22 13.32 2.96 7.67
N GLN A 23 12.22 3.50 7.16
CA GLN A 23 11.02 3.74 7.98
C GLN A 23 10.28 2.43 8.28
N PHE A 24 9.90 2.22 9.54
CA PHE A 24 8.95 1.18 9.93
C PHE A 24 7.53 1.58 9.53
N VAL A 25 6.82 0.69 8.85
CA VAL A 25 5.46 0.93 8.35
C VAL A 25 4.56 -0.27 8.65
N VAL A 26 3.27 0.01 8.80
CA VAL A 26 2.19 -0.98 8.77
C VAL A 26 1.38 -0.72 7.50
N GLY A 27 1.18 -1.75 6.69
CA GLY A 27 0.52 -1.60 5.39
C GLY A 27 -1.00 -1.71 5.45
N SER A 28 -1.67 -1.13 4.46
CA SER A 28 -3.10 -1.33 4.21
C SER A 28 -3.36 -2.67 3.52
N PHE A 29 -4.57 -3.21 3.66
CA PHE A 29 -5.05 -4.35 2.87
C PHE A 29 -5.24 -3.99 1.38
N PHE A 30 -5.66 -2.74 1.12
CA PHE A 30 -6.00 -2.26 -0.22
C PHE A 30 -5.18 -1.03 -0.62
N ALA A 31 -4.76 -1.01 -1.87
CA ALA A 31 -4.36 0.21 -2.57
C ALA A 31 -5.61 0.92 -3.11
N SER A 32 -5.63 2.25 -3.00
CA SER A 32 -6.74 3.10 -3.45
C SER A 32 -6.25 4.15 -4.46
N ASP A 33 -7.13 4.54 -5.38
CA ASP A 33 -6.82 5.54 -6.41
C ASP A 33 -6.66 6.97 -5.86
N ASN A 34 -7.20 7.23 -4.67
CA ASN A 34 -7.35 8.53 -4.03
C ASN A 34 -8.08 9.59 -4.88
N THR A 35 -8.86 9.18 -5.89
CA THR A 35 -9.53 10.11 -6.82
C THR A 35 -11.04 9.99 -6.82
N CYS A 36 -11.62 8.83 -6.48
CA CYS A 36 -13.07 8.64 -6.43
C CYS A 36 -13.74 9.35 -5.23
N GLU A 37 -15.07 9.49 -5.27
CA GLU A 37 -15.84 10.20 -4.23
C GLU A 37 -15.67 9.59 -2.83
N ILE A 38 -15.58 8.26 -2.74
CA ILE A 38 -15.41 7.52 -1.49
C ILE A 38 -14.02 7.78 -0.90
N CYS A 39 -12.98 7.81 -1.74
CA CYS A 39 -11.63 8.16 -1.31
C CYS A 39 -11.57 9.61 -0.79
N ARG A 40 -12.19 10.56 -1.50
CA ARG A 40 -12.23 11.97 -1.08
C ARG A 40 -13.01 12.19 0.21
N ALA A 41 -13.99 11.33 0.49
CA ALA A 41 -14.71 11.28 1.75
C ALA A 41 -13.91 10.62 2.90
N GLY A 42 -12.70 10.11 2.64
CA GLY A 42 -11.81 9.53 3.66
C GLY A 42 -12.02 8.03 3.92
N TYR A 43 -12.68 7.31 3.00
CA TYR A 43 -12.98 5.88 3.14
C TYR A 43 -12.22 5.01 2.13
N GLN A 44 -10.89 5.13 2.09
CA GLN A 44 -10.01 4.50 1.07
C GLN A 44 -10.18 2.98 0.96
N THR A 45 -10.50 2.28 2.05
CA THR A 45 -10.79 0.81 2.05
C THR A 45 -11.98 0.43 1.15
N HIS A 46 -12.86 1.39 0.87
CA HIS A 46 -14.04 1.25 0.00
C HIS A 46 -13.86 1.89 -1.38
N CYS A 47 -12.63 2.22 -1.78
CA CYS A 47 -12.34 2.73 -3.12
C CYS A 47 -12.98 1.83 -4.20
N VAL A 48 -13.68 2.44 -5.15
CA VAL A 48 -14.34 1.71 -6.26
C VAL A 48 -13.34 1.14 -7.27
N GLN A 49 -12.07 1.58 -7.19
CA GLN A 49 -10.94 1.09 -7.98
C GLN A 49 -9.91 0.37 -7.09
N ARG A 50 -10.30 -0.12 -5.91
CA ARG A 50 -9.36 -0.74 -4.98
C ARG A 50 -8.68 -1.96 -5.60
N GLN A 51 -7.41 -2.13 -5.28
CA GLN A 51 -6.62 -3.32 -5.60
C GLN A 51 -6.04 -3.91 -4.32
N SER A 52 -5.66 -5.19 -4.33
CA SER A 52 -4.85 -5.74 -3.24
C SER A 52 -3.57 -4.93 -3.09
N ALA A 53 -3.26 -4.47 -1.88
CA ALA A 53 -2.03 -3.72 -1.64
C ALA A 53 -0.79 -4.60 -1.83
N ALA A 54 -0.90 -5.89 -1.51
CA ALA A 54 0.14 -6.90 -1.70
C ALA A 54 -0.41 -8.02 -2.62
N PRO A 55 -0.46 -7.81 -3.95
CA PRO A 55 -1.08 -8.76 -4.88
C PRO A 55 -0.41 -10.14 -4.86
N ASP A 56 0.91 -10.17 -4.65
CA ASP A 56 1.68 -11.43 -4.55
C ASP A 56 1.64 -12.04 -3.14
N GLY A 57 1.05 -11.32 -2.18
CA GLY A 57 1.02 -11.65 -0.76
C GLY A 57 2.26 -11.17 -0.01
N ALA A 58 2.14 -11.17 1.32
CA ALA A 58 3.15 -10.64 2.23
C ALA A 58 3.82 -11.69 3.14
N GLN A 59 3.46 -12.97 3.02
CA GLN A 59 4.20 -14.07 3.66
C GLN A 59 5.46 -14.39 2.85
N ALA A 60 6.38 -13.43 2.83
CA ALA A 60 7.65 -13.47 2.12
C ALA A 60 8.65 -12.54 2.82
N GLU A 61 9.95 -12.66 2.51
CA GLU A 61 10.96 -11.76 3.05
C GLU A 61 10.82 -10.31 2.53
N ARG A 62 10.24 -10.16 1.33
CA ARG A 62 10.01 -8.89 0.67
C ARG A 62 8.65 -8.89 -0.01
N VAL A 63 8.01 -7.72 -0.01
CA VAL A 63 6.73 -7.51 -0.71
C VAL A 63 6.78 -6.20 -1.46
N ARG A 64 6.31 -6.20 -2.71
CA ARG A 64 6.09 -4.98 -3.48
C ARG A 64 4.67 -4.49 -3.20
N ILE A 65 4.55 -3.26 -2.72
CA ILE A 65 3.25 -2.63 -2.54
C ILE A 65 2.75 -2.09 -3.87
N ALA A 66 1.52 -2.46 -4.23
CA ALA A 66 0.89 -2.07 -5.48
C ALA A 66 0.87 -0.55 -5.64
N ARG A 67 1.15 -0.08 -6.87
CA ARG A 67 1.18 1.34 -7.21
C ARG A 67 0.14 1.61 -8.29
N ARG A 68 -0.97 2.22 -7.86
CA ARG A 68 -2.09 2.68 -8.69
C ARG A 68 -2.82 1.58 -9.47
#